data_AF-A0A6B0P0C1-F1
#
_entry.id   AF-A0A6B0P0C1-F1
#
_cell.length_a   1.000
_cell.length_b   1.000
_cell.length_c   1.000
_cell.angle_alpha   90.00
_cell.angle_beta   90.00
_cell.angle_gamma   90.00
#
_symmetry.space_group_name_H-M   'P 1'
#
loop_
_entity.id
_entity.type
_entity.pdbx_description
1 polymer ?
#
loop_
_entity_poly.entity_id
_entity_poly.type
_entity_poly.pdbx_seq_one_letter_code
_entity_poly.pdbx_strand_id
1 'polypeptide(L)'
;MEQSSVELIKLTTPFFQIIVTVILIPLIKKGYESRRTFFSLPLQKKMDAIAYLKRHQSSDSRLEKAKHKIIMGGYRLFNDVELSTGIIEFYCENEEKNARFCKAVLSERSYITFENGVIKASKKKYHINFMIYIITALLFVNYHYVDSTTVIYNAQLPAEPFIILAIILYSYLSLLVLYRYLCIQLNKKRFCNFLRQGYR
;
A
#
# COMPACT_ATOMS: atom_id res chain seq x y z
N MET A 1 -4.21 2.25 43.09
CA MET A 1 -3.46 2.23 41.82
C MET A 1 -4.13 1.33 40.77
N GLU A 2 -4.71 0.19 41.16
CA GLU A 2 -5.48 -0.70 40.26
C GLU A 2 -6.76 -0.05 39.67
N GLN A 3 -7.54 0.69 40.47
CA GLN A 3 -8.78 1.33 39.98
C GLN A 3 -8.56 2.30 38.81
N SER A 4 -7.45 3.05 38.82
CA SER A 4 -7.09 3.98 37.74
C SER A 4 -6.77 3.27 36.42
N SER A 5 -6.23 2.05 36.49
CA SER A 5 -5.86 1.26 35.32
C SER A 5 -7.09 0.63 34.65
N VAL A 6 -8.05 0.17 35.47
CA VAL A 6 -9.33 -0.40 35.00
C VAL A 6 -10.21 0.65 34.33
N GLU A 7 -10.26 1.88 34.87
CA GLU A 7 -10.98 2.99 34.22
C GLU A 7 -10.33 3.42 32.91
N LEU A 8 -8.99 3.45 32.85
CA LEU A 8 -8.25 3.75 31.62
C LEU A 8 -8.53 2.70 30.53
N ILE A 9 -8.56 1.40 30.89
CA ILE A 9 -8.88 0.32 29.95
C ILE A 9 -10.31 0.47 29.42
N LYS A 10 -11.30 0.69 30.31
CA LYS A 10 -12.70 0.93 29.91
C LYS A 10 -12.85 2.13 28.97
N LEU A 11 -12.07 3.19 29.19
CA LEU A 11 -12.05 4.36 28.32
C LEU A 11 -11.46 4.05 26.93
N THR A 12 -10.50 3.13 26.84
CA THR A 12 -9.82 2.75 25.58
C THR A 12 -10.56 1.72 24.71
N THR A 13 -11.47 0.93 25.28
CA THR A 13 -12.26 -0.10 24.57
C THR A 13 -13.03 0.42 23.34
N PRO A 14 -13.76 1.56 23.38
CA PRO A 14 -14.41 2.11 22.18
C PRO A 14 -13.41 2.56 21.10
N PHE A 15 -12.20 2.98 21.49
CA PHE A 15 -11.14 3.31 20.52
C PHE A 15 -10.63 2.07 19.80
N PHE A 16 -10.59 0.91 20.46
CA PHE A 16 -10.27 -0.37 19.83
C PHE A 16 -11.26 -0.74 18.72
N GLN A 17 -12.56 -0.56 18.96
CA GLN A 17 -13.58 -0.85 17.95
C GLN A 17 -13.44 0.07 16.73
N ILE A 18 -13.08 1.35 16.93
CA ILE A 18 -12.76 2.31 15.88
C ILE A 18 -11.48 1.89 15.12
N ILE A 19 -10.41 1.51 15.82
CA ILE A 19 -9.16 1.06 15.20
C ILE A 19 -9.42 -0.17 14.30
N VAL A 20 -10.16 -1.17 14.80
CA VAL A 20 -10.46 -2.38 14.03
C VAL A 20 -11.38 -2.08 12.85
N THR A 21 -12.45 -1.32 13.00
CA THR A 21 -13.41 -1.13 11.89
C THR A 21 -12.98 -0.05 10.89
N VAL A 22 -12.45 1.07 11.35
CA VAL A 22 -12.12 2.23 10.51
C VAL A 22 -10.73 2.10 9.90
N ILE A 23 -9.79 1.41 10.55
CA ILE A 23 -8.40 1.32 10.08
C ILE A 23 -8.13 -0.04 9.45
N LEU A 24 -8.56 -1.15 10.05
CA LEU A 24 -8.22 -2.49 9.55
C LEU A 24 -8.89 -2.83 8.21
N ILE A 25 -10.19 -2.55 8.04
CA ILE A 25 -10.93 -2.89 6.82
C ILE A 25 -10.32 -2.18 5.59
N PRO A 26 -10.04 -0.87 5.62
CA PRO A 26 -9.35 -0.21 4.51
C PRO A 26 -7.96 -0.76 4.25
N LEU A 27 -7.23 -1.20 5.28
CA LEU A 27 -5.90 -1.79 5.13
C LEU A 27 -5.93 -3.17 4.50
N ILE A 28 -6.87 -4.04 4.89
CA ILE A 28 -7.08 -5.34 4.26
C ILE A 28 -7.46 -5.15 2.78
N LYS A 29 -8.42 -4.25 2.51
CA LYS A 29 -8.82 -3.89 1.14
C LYS A 29 -7.63 -3.37 0.34
N LYS A 30 -6.77 -2.54 0.93
CA LYS A 30 -5.54 -2.04 0.30
C LYS A 30 -4.52 -3.15 0.07
N GLY A 31 -4.38 -4.08 1.00
CA GLY A 31 -3.56 -5.29 0.85
C GLY A 31 -4.01 -6.12 -0.36
N TYR A 32 -5.32 -6.34 -0.50
CA TYR A 32 -5.88 -7.03 -1.66
C TYR A 32 -5.66 -6.26 -2.97
N GLU A 33 -5.98 -4.96 -2.99
CA GLU A 33 -5.78 -4.10 -4.17
C GLU A 33 -4.30 -3.94 -4.55
N SER A 34 -3.38 -4.10 -3.60
CA SER A 34 -1.96 -4.03 -3.91
C SER A 34 -1.39 -5.26 -4.64
N ARG A 35 -2.05 -6.43 -4.53
CA ARG A 35 -1.72 -7.60 -5.36
C ARG A 35 -2.23 -7.42 -6.79
N ARG A 36 -3.21 -6.53 -6.95
CA ARG A 36 -3.85 -6.16 -8.21
C ARG A 36 -3.03 -5.08 -8.93
N THR A 37 -2.04 -5.52 -9.69
CA THR A 37 -1.19 -4.67 -10.56
C THR A 37 -1.42 -4.98 -12.04
N PHE A 38 -0.77 -4.23 -12.94
CA PHE A 38 -0.76 -4.53 -14.38
C PHE A 38 -0.42 -6.00 -14.67
N PHE A 39 0.62 -6.54 -14.01
CA PHE A 39 1.10 -7.91 -14.23
C PHE A 39 0.10 -9.00 -13.83
N SER A 40 -0.88 -8.67 -12.99
CA SER A 40 -1.96 -9.58 -12.59
C SER A 40 -3.18 -9.57 -13.52
N LEU A 41 -3.18 -8.71 -14.55
CA LEU A 41 -4.27 -8.66 -15.52
C LEU A 41 -4.23 -9.87 -16.46
N PRO A 42 -5.39 -10.28 -17.03
CA PRO A 42 -5.44 -11.26 -18.11
C PRO A 42 -4.57 -10.84 -19.29
N LEU A 43 -4.04 -11.81 -20.04
CA LEU A 43 -3.13 -11.59 -21.16
C LEU A 43 -3.69 -10.58 -22.17
N GLN A 44 -4.95 -10.73 -22.57
CA GLN A 44 -5.61 -9.82 -23.52
C GLN A 44 -5.54 -8.36 -23.05
N LYS A 45 -5.89 -8.09 -21.79
CA LYS A 45 -5.84 -6.73 -21.23
C LYS A 45 -4.42 -6.17 -21.16
N LYS A 46 -3.40 -7.02 -20.95
CA LYS A 46 -1.99 -6.61 -21.00
C LYS A 46 -1.59 -6.20 -22.42
N MET A 47 -2.00 -6.98 -23.42
CA MET A 47 -1.74 -6.65 -24.83
C MET A 47 -2.45 -5.36 -25.26
N ASP A 48 -3.72 -5.19 -24.89
CA ASP A 48 -4.49 -3.98 -25.20
C ASP A 48 -3.85 -2.73 -24.58
N ALA A 49 -3.38 -2.84 -23.34
CA ALA A 49 -2.68 -1.76 -22.66
C ALA A 49 -1.36 -1.37 -23.35
N ILE A 50 -0.56 -2.36 -23.77
CA ILE A 50 0.68 -2.11 -24.52
C ILE A 50 0.37 -1.45 -25.86
N ALA A 51 -0.67 -1.90 -26.57
CA ALA A 51 -1.12 -1.28 -27.81
C ALA A 51 -1.59 0.16 -27.59
N TYR A 52 -2.28 0.43 -26.49
CA TYR A 52 -2.70 1.78 -26.10
C TYR A 52 -1.49 2.69 -25.82
N LEU A 53 -0.53 2.23 -25.01
CA LEU A 53 0.69 2.98 -24.70
C LEU A 53 1.47 3.36 -25.96
N LYS A 54 1.58 2.45 -26.92
CA LYS A 54 2.27 2.70 -28.21
C LYS A 54 1.58 3.72 -29.10
N ARG A 55 0.25 3.82 -29.03
CA ARG A 55 -0.55 4.69 -29.91
C ARG A 55 -0.92 6.03 -29.27
N HIS A 56 -0.77 6.15 -27.95
CA HIS A 56 -1.21 7.33 -27.24
C HIS A 56 -0.36 8.54 -27.64
N GLN A 57 -1.05 9.64 -27.94
CA GLN A 57 -0.44 10.96 -28.15
C GLN A 57 -0.99 11.91 -27.11
N SER A 58 -0.12 12.75 -26.55
CA SER A 58 -0.52 13.77 -25.58
C SER A 58 -1.51 14.73 -26.22
N SER A 59 -2.65 14.94 -25.56
CA SER A 59 -3.67 15.90 -25.99
C SER A 59 -3.86 16.96 -24.92
N ASP A 60 -4.06 18.21 -25.33
CA ASP A 60 -4.38 19.30 -24.40
C ASP A 60 -5.85 19.34 -23.97
N SER A 61 -6.72 18.61 -24.67
CA SER A 61 -8.14 18.51 -24.32
C SER A 61 -8.34 17.91 -22.94
N ARG A 62 -9.11 18.60 -22.08
CA ARG A 62 -9.48 18.10 -20.75
C ARG A 62 -10.20 16.76 -20.81
N LEU A 63 -11.05 16.56 -21.82
CA LEU A 63 -11.82 15.33 -21.99
C LEU A 63 -10.90 14.16 -22.37
N GLU A 64 -9.96 14.38 -23.28
CA GLU A 64 -8.98 13.36 -23.66
C GLU A 64 -8.03 13.02 -22.49
N LYS A 65 -7.61 14.02 -21.70
CA LYS A 65 -6.84 13.79 -20.45
C LYS A 65 -7.63 12.95 -19.44
N ALA A 66 -8.94 13.21 -19.29
CA ALA A 66 -9.80 12.43 -18.41
C ALA A 66 -9.98 10.99 -18.92
N LYS A 67 -10.24 10.81 -20.21
CA LYS A 67 -10.33 9.50 -20.87
C LYS A 67 -9.04 8.69 -20.69
N HIS A 68 -7.89 9.32 -20.93
CA HIS A 68 -6.58 8.71 -20.71
C HIS A 68 -6.42 8.22 -19.26
N LYS A 69 -6.73 9.07 -18.27
CA LYS A 69 -6.66 8.70 -16.85
C LYS A 69 -7.57 7.52 -16.50
N ILE A 70 -8.77 7.44 -17.08
CA ILE A 70 -9.70 6.32 -16.87
C ILE A 70 -9.11 5.03 -17.45
N ILE A 71 -8.62 5.08 -18.69
CA ILE A 71 -8.01 3.93 -19.37
C ILE A 71 -6.78 3.42 -18.60
N MET A 72 -5.84 4.30 -18.25
CA MET A 72 -4.64 3.96 -17.49
C MET A 72 -4.98 3.40 -16.10
N GLY A 73 -6.00 3.97 -15.44
CA GLY A 73 -6.56 3.44 -14.20
C GLY A 73 -7.08 2.00 -14.34
N GLY A 74 -7.79 1.72 -15.43
CA GLY A 74 -8.29 0.39 -15.79
C GLY A 74 -7.17 -0.63 -16.03
N TYR A 75 -6.05 -0.19 -16.61
CA TYR A 75 -4.84 -1.00 -16.79
C TYR A 75 -3.93 -1.05 -15.56
N ARG A 76 -4.29 -0.34 -14.48
CA ARG A 76 -3.54 -0.28 -13.22
C ARG A 76 -2.12 0.27 -13.39
N LEU A 77 -1.95 1.19 -14.33
CA LEU A 77 -0.71 1.88 -14.66
C LEU A 77 -0.74 3.33 -14.15
N PHE A 78 0.38 4.04 -14.29
CA PHE A 78 0.45 5.48 -14.01
C PHE A 78 -0.17 6.27 -15.17
N ASN A 79 -0.66 7.47 -14.93
CA ASN A 79 -1.12 8.34 -16.04
C ASN A 79 0.04 8.86 -16.91
N ASP A 80 1.28 8.64 -16.47
CA ASP A 80 2.45 8.93 -17.26
C ASP A 80 2.75 7.71 -18.15
N VAL A 81 2.68 7.92 -19.46
CA VAL A 81 2.88 6.86 -20.46
C VAL A 81 4.32 6.38 -20.46
N GLU A 82 5.30 7.28 -20.38
CA GLU A 82 6.71 6.94 -20.40
C GLU A 82 7.10 6.15 -19.16
N LEU A 83 6.66 6.60 -17.98
CA LEU A 83 6.86 5.87 -16.74
C LEU A 83 6.23 4.48 -16.79
N SER A 84 5.00 4.38 -17.30
CA SER A 84 4.29 3.10 -17.38
C SER A 84 4.97 2.13 -18.33
N THR A 85 5.40 2.62 -19.50
CA THR A 85 6.18 1.85 -20.47
C THR A 85 7.49 1.38 -19.85
N GLY A 86 8.25 2.29 -19.22
CA GLY A 86 9.52 1.96 -18.59
C GLY A 86 9.40 0.96 -17.44
N ILE A 87 8.31 0.98 -16.66
CA ILE A 87 8.05 -0.05 -15.64
C ILE A 87 7.86 -1.43 -16.28
N ILE A 88 7.15 -1.50 -17.41
CA ILE A 88 6.89 -2.75 -18.13
C ILE A 88 8.19 -3.27 -18.75
N GLU A 89 8.95 -2.41 -19.42
CA GLU A 89 10.23 -2.78 -20.04
C GLU A 89 11.26 -3.21 -19.00
N PHE A 90 11.38 -2.47 -17.90
CA PHE A 90 12.25 -2.85 -16.79
C PHE A 90 11.83 -4.19 -16.17
N TYR A 91 10.53 -4.50 -16.11
CA TYR A 91 10.07 -5.82 -15.69
C TYR A 91 10.57 -6.92 -16.65
N CYS A 92 10.45 -6.69 -17.95
CA CYS A 92 10.84 -7.65 -18.99
C CYS A 92 12.35 -7.83 -19.12
N GLU A 93 13.17 -6.83 -18.79
CA GLU A 93 14.64 -6.92 -18.82
C GLU A 93 15.15 -8.05 -17.92
N ASN A 94 14.54 -8.22 -16.74
CA ASN A 94 14.83 -9.34 -15.84
C ASN A 94 13.66 -9.56 -14.88
N GLU A 95 12.72 -10.44 -15.27
CA GLU A 95 11.49 -10.67 -14.51
C GLU A 95 11.77 -11.13 -13.07
N GLU A 96 12.69 -12.08 -12.88
CA GLU A 96 13.01 -12.62 -11.56
C GLU A 96 13.51 -11.54 -10.58
N LYS A 97 14.39 -10.66 -11.07
CA LYS A 97 15.01 -9.62 -10.25
C LYS A 97 14.12 -8.38 -10.10
N ASN A 98 13.31 -8.06 -11.11
CA ASN A 98 12.60 -6.78 -11.19
C ASN A 98 11.12 -6.88 -10.78
N ALA A 99 10.54 -8.08 -10.79
CA ALA A 99 9.11 -8.28 -10.52
C ALA A 99 8.66 -7.68 -9.19
N ARG A 100 9.45 -7.89 -8.12
CA ARG A 100 9.09 -7.38 -6.78
C ARG A 100 9.01 -5.85 -6.77
N PHE A 101 9.99 -5.19 -7.37
CA PHE A 101 10.03 -3.74 -7.47
C PHE A 101 8.87 -3.20 -8.32
N CYS A 102 8.70 -3.69 -9.54
CA CYS A 102 7.66 -3.19 -10.45
C CYS A 102 6.25 -3.40 -9.87
N LYS A 103 5.99 -4.55 -9.26
CA LYS A 103 4.72 -4.82 -8.56
C LYS A 103 4.53 -3.86 -7.38
N ALA A 104 5.56 -3.62 -6.57
CA ALA A 104 5.49 -2.68 -5.45
C ALA A 104 5.18 -1.24 -5.93
N VAL A 105 5.88 -0.77 -6.95
CA VAL A 105 5.68 0.58 -7.52
C VAL A 105 4.26 0.75 -8.07
N LEU A 106 3.76 -0.19 -8.87
CA LEU A 106 2.39 -0.14 -9.42
C LEU A 106 1.30 -0.26 -8.35
N SER A 107 1.57 -1.04 -7.31
CA SER A 107 0.64 -1.21 -6.19
C SER A 107 0.48 0.06 -5.34
N GLU A 108 1.49 0.94 -5.37
CA GLU A 108 1.53 2.18 -4.62
C GLU A 108 1.39 3.40 -5.54
N ARG A 109 0.92 3.21 -6.79
CA ARG A 109 0.83 4.27 -7.82
C ARG A 109 0.04 5.51 -7.39
N SER A 110 -0.96 5.37 -6.53
CA SER A 110 -1.74 6.50 -6.00
C SER A 110 -0.99 7.35 -4.97
N TYR A 111 0.16 6.86 -4.51
CA TYR A 111 0.98 7.48 -3.47
C TYR A 111 2.40 7.79 -3.94
N ILE A 112 2.74 7.42 -5.17
CA ILE A 112 4.04 7.66 -5.75
C ILE A 112 3.87 8.65 -6.89
N THR A 113 4.69 9.69 -6.90
CA THR A 113 4.83 10.58 -8.05
C THR A 113 6.20 10.37 -8.67
N PHE A 114 6.30 10.66 -9.95
CA PHE A 114 7.56 10.64 -10.68
C PHE A 114 7.80 12.04 -11.20
N GLU A 115 8.88 12.66 -10.73
CA GLU A 115 9.24 14.03 -11.08
C GLU A 115 10.73 14.08 -11.38
N ASN A 116 11.11 14.67 -12.52
CA ASN A 116 12.50 14.86 -12.95
C ASN A 116 13.33 13.56 -12.94
N GLY A 117 12.74 12.45 -13.39
CA GLY A 117 13.43 11.16 -13.43
C GLY A 117 13.52 10.45 -12.07
N VAL A 118 12.83 10.93 -11.03
CA VAL A 118 12.96 10.42 -9.65
C VAL A 118 11.60 10.05 -9.06
N ILE A 119 11.51 8.84 -8.52
CA ILE A 119 10.36 8.36 -7.74
C ILE A 119 10.29 9.08 -6.39
N LYS A 120 9.19 9.78 -6.10
CA LYS A 120 8.90 10.41 -4.80
C LYS A 120 7.64 9.79 -4.19
N ALA A 121 7.64 9.60 -2.87
CA ALA A 121 6.46 9.15 -2.14
C ALA A 121 5.68 10.34 -1.57
N SER A 122 4.36 10.28 -1.64
CA SER A 122 3.43 11.25 -1.06
C SER A 122 3.56 11.31 0.46
N LYS A 123 3.50 12.53 1.03
CA LYS A 123 3.43 12.76 2.48
C LYS A 123 2.30 11.94 3.14
N LYS A 124 1.15 11.83 2.47
CA LYS A 124 -0.01 11.05 2.96
C LYS A 124 0.33 9.58 3.21
N LYS A 125 1.22 8.98 2.40
CA LYS A 125 1.64 7.59 2.56
C LYS A 125 2.53 7.40 3.78
N TYR A 126 3.43 8.33 4.04
CA TYR A 126 4.25 8.30 5.25
C TYR A 126 3.38 8.34 6.50
N HIS A 127 2.36 9.19 6.54
CA HIS A 127 1.41 9.22 7.66
C HIS A 127 0.67 7.89 7.84
N ILE A 128 0.16 7.28 6.76
CA ILE A 128 -0.53 5.98 6.86
C ILE A 128 0.41 4.90 7.41
N ASN A 129 1.64 4.82 6.88
CA ASN A 129 2.62 3.84 7.32
C ASN A 129 2.96 4.06 8.81
N PHE A 130 3.22 5.30 9.20
CA PHE A 130 3.55 5.67 10.58
C PHE A 130 2.41 5.35 11.55
N MET A 131 1.16 5.59 11.17
CA MET A 131 -0.02 5.24 11.99
C MET A 131 -0.14 3.73 12.19
N ILE A 132 0.14 2.90 11.17
CA ILE A 132 0.15 1.43 11.32
C ILE A 132 1.19 1.00 12.36
N TYR A 133 2.38 1.61 12.34
CA TYR A 133 3.41 1.35 13.34
C TYR A 133 2.98 1.74 14.76
N ILE A 134 2.43 2.95 14.94
CA ILE A 134 1.94 3.40 16.25
C ILE A 134 0.87 2.45 16.78
N ILE A 135 -0.11 2.08 15.95
CA ILE A 135 -1.17 1.16 16.37
C ILE A 135 -0.58 -0.19 16.78
N THR A 136 0.39 -0.72 16.02
CA THR A 136 1.06 -1.98 16.36
C THR A 136 1.75 -1.89 17.72
N ALA A 137 2.45 -0.78 18.00
CA ALA A 137 3.12 -0.56 19.28
C ALA A 137 2.11 -0.43 20.44
N LEU A 138 1.03 0.33 20.25
CA LEU A 138 -0.04 0.48 21.25
C LEU A 138 -0.73 -0.86 21.56
N LEU A 139 -0.97 -1.70 20.55
CA LEU A 139 -1.51 -3.04 20.74
C LEU A 139 -0.58 -3.92 21.59
N PHE A 140 0.73 -3.87 21.33
CA PHE A 140 1.72 -4.64 22.09
C PHE A 140 1.81 -4.18 23.55
N VAL A 141 1.80 -2.87 23.79
CA VAL A 141 1.72 -2.28 25.14
C VAL A 141 0.44 -2.74 25.82
N ASN A 142 -0.70 -2.66 25.14
CA ASN A 142 -2.00 -3.06 25.70
C ASN A 142 -2.03 -4.53 26.13
N TYR A 143 -1.43 -5.44 25.35
CA TYR A 143 -1.33 -6.85 25.72
C TYR A 143 -0.63 -7.07 27.07
N HIS A 144 0.37 -6.27 27.42
CA HIS A 144 1.05 -6.36 28.72
C HIS A 144 0.22 -5.84 29.91
N TYR A 145 -0.82 -5.04 29.66
CA TYR A 145 -1.68 -4.44 30.70
C TYR A 145 -3.06 -5.11 30.80
N VAL A 146 -3.43 -5.95 29.85
CA VAL A 146 -4.72 -6.64 29.81
C VAL A 146 -4.62 -7.93 30.62
N ASP A 147 -5.36 -7.97 31.72
CA ASP A 147 -5.49 -9.16 32.55
C ASP A 147 -6.45 -10.17 31.89
N SER A 148 -6.21 -11.47 32.08
CA SER A 148 -6.97 -12.58 31.45
C SER A 148 -8.46 -12.59 31.79
N THR A 149 -8.85 -11.85 32.83
CA THR A 149 -10.23 -11.67 33.30
C THR A 149 -10.99 -10.55 32.57
N THR A 150 -10.31 -9.75 31.75
CA THR A 150 -10.97 -8.65 31.02
C THR A 150 -11.83 -9.14 29.88
N VAL A 151 -13.07 -8.64 29.86
CA VAL A 151 -14.10 -9.05 28.91
C VAL A 151 -14.45 -7.87 28.00
N ILE A 152 -14.62 -8.13 26.71
CA ILE A 152 -15.15 -7.13 25.77
C ILE A 152 -16.60 -6.85 26.16
N TYR A 153 -16.83 -5.68 26.77
CA TYR A 153 -18.10 -5.31 27.42
C TYR A 153 -19.35 -5.57 26.58
N ASN A 154 -19.25 -5.38 25.26
CA ASN A 154 -20.38 -5.54 24.34
C ASN A 154 -20.63 -6.98 23.87
N ALA A 155 -19.62 -7.86 23.98
CA ALA A 155 -19.68 -9.22 23.43
C ALA A 155 -19.57 -10.32 24.49
N GLN A 156 -19.25 -9.98 25.74
CA GLN A 156 -18.96 -10.94 26.83
C GLN A 156 -17.87 -11.98 26.47
N LEU A 157 -17.01 -11.64 25.51
CA LEU A 157 -15.90 -12.48 25.07
C LEU A 157 -14.60 -12.07 25.78
N PRO A 158 -13.69 -13.03 26.06
CA PRO A 158 -12.39 -12.73 26.62
C PRO A 158 -11.61 -11.81 25.67
N ALA A 159 -11.06 -10.70 26.19
CA ALA A 159 -10.40 -9.68 25.37
C ALA A 159 -9.03 -10.13 24.84
N GLU A 160 -8.32 -10.95 25.61
CA GLU A 160 -6.98 -11.45 25.32
C GLU A 160 -6.80 -12.07 23.91
N PRO A 161 -7.61 -13.06 23.46
CA PRO A 161 -7.45 -13.66 22.13
C PRO A 161 -7.66 -12.65 20.98
N PHE A 162 -8.53 -11.65 21.15
CA PHE A 162 -8.77 -10.63 20.13
C PHE A 162 -7.59 -9.65 20.03
N ILE A 163 -6.98 -9.29 21.15
CA ILE A 163 -5.79 -8.44 21.17
C ILE A 163 -4.61 -9.17 20.53
N ILE A 164 -4.40 -10.45 20.84
CA ILE A 164 -3.37 -11.28 20.21
C ILE A 164 -3.59 -11.33 18.68
N LEU A 165 -4.81 -11.58 18.23
CA LEU A 165 -5.14 -11.61 16.80
C LEU A 165 -4.86 -10.25 16.13
N ALA A 166 -5.22 -9.15 16.79
CA ALA A 166 -4.95 -7.80 16.29
C ALA A 166 -3.45 -7.52 16.20
N ILE A 167 -2.65 -7.91 17.21
CA ILE A 167 -1.18 -7.76 17.19
C ILE A 167 -0.59 -8.50 16.01
N ILE A 168 -0.95 -9.77 15.80
CA ILE A 168 -0.44 -10.59 14.69
C ILE A 168 -0.75 -9.89 13.35
N LEU A 169 -1.98 -9.43 13.18
CA LEU A 169 -2.44 -8.82 11.93
C LEU A 169 -1.76 -7.47 11.66
N TYR A 170 -1.69 -6.58 12.65
CA TYR A 170 -1.05 -5.28 12.50
C TYR A 170 0.48 -5.40 12.35
N SER A 171 1.10 -6.35 13.03
CA SER A 171 2.53 -6.66 12.85
C SER A 171 2.82 -7.13 11.43
N TYR A 172 1.99 -8.04 10.89
CA TYR A 172 2.11 -8.49 9.50
C TYR A 172 1.93 -7.33 8.51
N LEU A 173 0.93 -6.47 8.72
CA LEU A 173 0.70 -5.29 7.87
C LEU A 173 1.88 -4.31 7.92
N SER A 174 2.41 -4.06 9.12
CA SER A 174 3.57 -3.20 9.35
C SER A 174 4.80 -3.72 8.59
N LEU A 175 5.10 -5.01 8.73
CA LEU A 175 6.18 -5.68 8.00
C LEU A 175 5.99 -5.61 6.49
N LEU A 176 4.77 -5.84 6.00
CA LEU A 176 4.46 -5.78 4.56
C LEU A 176 4.66 -4.36 3.99
N VAL A 177 4.25 -3.34 4.73
CA VAL A 177 4.45 -1.94 4.37
C VAL A 177 5.93 -1.58 4.35
N LEU A 178 6.69 -2.01 5.38
CA LEU A 178 8.14 -1.81 5.45
C LEU A 178 8.85 -2.49 4.29
N TYR A 179 8.52 -3.75 4.04
CA TYR A 179 9.13 -4.55 3.00
C TYR A 179 8.96 -3.90 1.62
N ARG A 180 7.76 -3.38 1.32
CA ARG A 180 7.52 -2.65 0.06
C ARG A 180 8.29 -1.35 -0.02
N TYR A 181 8.32 -0.60 1.07
CA TYR A 181 9.08 0.65 1.14
C TYR A 181 10.57 0.38 0.86
N LEU A 182 11.16 -0.60 1.54
CA LEU A 182 12.56 -1.00 1.33
C LEU A 182 12.80 -1.50 -0.10
N CYS A 183 11.90 -2.33 -0.63
CA CYS A 183 12.00 -2.83 -2.01
C CYS A 183 12.06 -1.68 -3.03
N ILE A 184 11.24 -0.65 -2.85
CA ILE A 184 11.25 0.56 -3.69
C ILE A 184 12.56 1.32 -3.49
N GLN A 185 12.96 1.62 -2.26
CA GLN A 185 14.17 2.42 -1.99
C GLN A 185 15.44 1.77 -2.52
N LEU A 186 15.61 0.46 -2.31
CA LEU A 186 16.80 -0.29 -2.74
C LEU A 186 16.94 -0.33 -4.27
N ASN A 187 15.82 -0.37 -5.00
CA ASN A 187 15.82 -0.53 -6.46
C ASN A 187 15.57 0.77 -7.22
N LYS A 188 15.15 1.84 -6.54
CA LYS A 188 14.83 3.14 -7.14
C LYS A 188 15.99 3.68 -7.98
N LYS A 189 17.23 3.67 -7.47
CA LYS A 189 18.40 4.19 -8.21
C LYS A 189 18.61 3.44 -9.52
N ARG A 190 18.50 2.11 -9.49
CA ARG A 190 18.65 1.25 -10.66
C ARG A 190 17.57 1.54 -11.72
N PHE A 191 16.32 1.64 -11.28
CA PHE A 191 15.21 1.98 -12.18
C PHE A 191 15.34 3.39 -12.77
N CYS A 192 15.71 4.39 -11.96
CA CYS A 192 15.95 5.75 -12.45
C CYS A 192 17.09 5.80 -13.47
N ASN A 193 18.14 5.00 -13.28
CA ASN A 193 19.23 4.89 -14.27
C ASN A 193 18.75 4.22 -15.56
N PHE A 194 17.96 3.16 -15.47
CA PHE A 194 17.34 2.49 -16.62
C PHE A 194 16.50 3.48 -17.45
N LEU A 195 15.62 4.24 -16.80
CA LEU A 195 14.81 5.24 -17.50
C LEU A 195 15.69 6.27 -18.21
N ARG A 196 16.74 6.79 -17.55
CA ARG A 196 17.68 7.75 -18.17
C ARG A 196 18.43 7.20 -19.38
N GLN A 197 18.67 5.89 -19.45
CA GLN A 197 19.34 5.25 -20.58
C GLN A 197 18.40 5.12 -21.79
N GLY A 198 17.09 4.94 -21.57
CA GLY A 198 16.08 4.96 -22.63
C GLY A 198 15.71 6.34 -23.18
N TYR A 199 16.14 7.43 -22.51
CA TYR A 199 15.96 8.83 -22.96
C TYR A 199 17.12 9.35 -23.86
N ARG A 200 18.06 8.50 -24.28
CA ARG A 200 19.07 8.81 -25.29
C ARG A 200 18.75 8.09 -26.59
#